data_AF-A0A6C0AX05-F1
#
_entry.id   AF-A0A6C0AX05-F1
#
_cell.length_a   1.000
_cell.length_b   1.000
_cell.length_c   1.000
_cell.angle_alpha   90.00
_cell.angle_beta   90.00
_cell.angle_gamma   90.00
#
_symmetry.space_group_name_H-M   'P 1'
#
loop_
_entity.id
_entity.type
_entity.pdbx_description
1 polymer ?
#
loop_
_entity_poly.entity_id
_entity_poly.type
_entity_poly.pdbx_seq_one_letter_code
_entity_poly.pdbx_strand_id
1 'polypeptide(L)'
;MNKEQIANKYKLRLDNHHDEMVINAMFAIKKHKMESWIYDFDDRHGFLMSTHDNIYILSDELQDDAHSGCSFACTLRVCQSLLTKEHNNELIVEDIENESNETPETNNLEPINKKIAIEDIDHEKIKGSGKVYNLYGAMDEHNKKAMDVAASYGMDSAFDYMTKGIRDGTMDYATMRSLYG
;
A
#
# COMPACT_ATOMS: atom_id res chain seq x y z
N MET A 1 -12.01 13.55 -4.14
CA MET A 1 -11.53 13.17 -5.49
C MET A 1 -11.93 11.72 -5.72
N ASN A 2 -12.55 11.40 -6.85
CA ASN A 2 -12.92 10.01 -7.20
C ASN A 2 -11.76 9.29 -7.92
N LYS A 3 -11.95 8.00 -8.22
CA LYS A 3 -10.93 7.15 -8.87
C LYS A 3 -10.60 7.62 -10.29
N GLU A 4 -11.57 8.09 -11.07
CA GLU A 4 -11.30 8.63 -12.42
C GLU A 4 -10.46 9.91 -12.38
N GLN A 5 -10.72 10.80 -11.42
CA GLN A 5 -9.95 12.01 -11.22
C GLN A 5 -8.49 11.70 -10.81
N ILE A 6 -8.28 10.67 -9.99
CA ILE A 6 -6.94 10.17 -9.65
C ILE A 6 -6.25 9.64 -10.89
N ALA A 7 -6.92 8.76 -11.64
CA ALA A 7 -6.36 8.17 -12.86
C ALA A 7 -5.89 9.24 -13.85
N ASN A 8 -6.75 10.22 -14.12
CA ASN A 8 -6.44 11.32 -15.03
C ASN A 8 -5.28 12.19 -14.53
N LYS A 9 -5.31 12.58 -13.24
CA LYS A 9 -4.28 13.45 -12.65
C LYS A 9 -2.88 12.84 -12.74
N TYR A 10 -2.75 11.54 -12.48
CA TYR A 10 -1.46 10.86 -12.44
C TYR A 10 -1.15 10.05 -13.71
N LYS A 11 -1.98 10.19 -14.77
CA LYS A 11 -1.83 9.46 -16.05
C LYS A 11 -1.78 7.94 -15.86
N LEU A 12 -2.62 7.41 -14.97
CA LEU A 12 -2.79 5.98 -14.67
C LEU A 12 -3.99 5.40 -15.44
N ARG A 13 -3.98 4.10 -15.72
CA ARG A 13 -5.06 3.44 -16.46
C ARG A 13 -5.91 2.54 -15.56
N LEU A 14 -7.22 2.73 -15.59
CA LEU A 14 -8.16 1.91 -14.80
C LEU A 14 -8.24 0.45 -15.26
N ASP A 15 -7.84 0.14 -16.50
CA ASP A 15 -7.85 -1.22 -17.05
C ASP A 15 -6.52 -1.98 -16.84
N ASN A 16 -5.52 -1.34 -16.22
CA ASN A 16 -4.26 -1.96 -15.88
C ASN A 16 -4.24 -2.32 -14.39
N HIS A 17 -4.06 -3.62 -14.09
CA HIS A 17 -4.10 -4.13 -12.73
C HIS A 17 -3.15 -3.41 -11.74
N HIS A 18 -1.94 -3.03 -12.18
CA HIS A 18 -0.98 -2.36 -11.30
C HIS A 18 -1.36 -0.89 -11.08
N ASP A 19 -1.83 -0.22 -12.13
CA ASP A 19 -2.33 1.15 -12.03
C ASP A 19 -3.59 1.21 -11.16
N GLU A 20 -4.49 0.23 -11.26
CA GLU A 20 -5.71 0.12 -10.45
C GLU A 20 -5.37 0.04 -8.95
N MET A 21 -4.40 -0.78 -8.56
CA MET A 21 -3.90 -0.84 -7.18
C MET A 21 -3.40 0.52 -6.69
N VAL A 22 -2.66 1.26 -7.53
CA VAL A 22 -2.18 2.61 -7.19
C VAL A 22 -3.33 3.60 -7.09
N ILE A 23 -4.33 3.52 -7.97
CA ILE A 23 -5.52 4.38 -7.95
C ILE A 23 -6.32 4.14 -6.67
N ASN A 24 -6.51 2.87 -6.28
CA ASN A 24 -7.23 2.49 -5.06
C ASN A 24 -6.48 2.97 -3.82
N ALA A 25 -5.16 2.73 -3.75
CA ALA A 25 -4.32 3.21 -2.66
C ALA A 25 -4.35 4.75 -2.55
N MET A 26 -4.20 5.47 -3.66
CA MET A 26 -4.27 6.93 -3.67
C MET A 26 -5.64 7.45 -3.25
N PHE A 27 -6.71 6.75 -3.62
CA PHE A 27 -8.07 7.08 -3.18
C PHE A 27 -8.20 6.93 -1.67
N ALA A 28 -7.73 5.82 -1.09
CA ALA A 28 -7.74 5.59 0.36
C ALA A 28 -6.87 6.61 1.10
N ILE A 29 -5.67 6.90 0.62
CA ILE A 29 -4.76 7.91 1.18
C ILE A 29 -5.45 9.27 1.26
N LYS A 30 -6.09 9.73 0.17
CA LYS A 30 -6.77 11.03 0.13
C LYS A 30 -8.07 11.04 0.95
N LYS A 31 -8.81 9.93 0.97
CA LYS A 31 -10.01 9.74 1.82
C LYS A 31 -9.67 9.94 3.29
N HIS A 32 -8.51 9.44 3.73
CA HIS A 32 -8.05 9.49 5.12
C HIS A 32 -7.04 10.60 5.42
N LYS A 33 -6.78 11.50 4.47
CA LYS A 33 -5.87 12.65 4.62
C LYS A 33 -4.44 12.26 5.03
N MET A 34 -3.92 11.18 4.44
CA MET A 34 -2.62 10.59 4.76
C MET A 34 -1.48 11.06 3.84
N GLU A 35 -1.76 11.99 2.92
CA GLU A 35 -0.80 12.42 1.89
C GLU A 35 0.54 12.85 2.48
N SER A 36 0.49 13.63 3.57
CA SER A 36 1.70 14.13 4.22
C SER A 36 2.56 13.04 4.80
N TRP A 37 1.92 12.11 5.50
CA TRP A 37 2.59 10.96 6.05
C TRP A 37 3.22 10.08 4.96
N ILE A 38 2.52 9.88 3.83
CA ILE A 38 3.05 9.07 2.73
C ILE A 38 4.27 9.73 2.08
N TYR A 39 4.21 11.04 1.77
CA TYR A 39 5.35 11.69 1.10
C TYR A 39 6.57 11.83 2.02
N ASP A 40 6.37 12.08 3.31
CA ASP A 40 7.43 12.19 4.34
C ASP A 40 7.95 10.83 4.86
N PHE A 41 7.41 9.71 4.37
CA PHE A 41 7.73 8.39 4.91
C PHE A 41 9.19 7.98 4.64
N ASP A 42 9.98 7.84 5.71
CA ASP A 42 11.39 7.41 5.68
C ASP A 42 11.70 6.35 6.76
N ASP A 43 10.77 5.45 7.03
CA ASP A 43 11.04 4.34 7.95
C ASP A 43 12.09 3.38 7.34
N ARG A 44 13.14 3.11 8.11
CA ARG A 44 14.23 2.17 7.75
C ARG A 44 13.76 0.76 7.44
N HIS A 45 12.58 0.36 7.93
CA HIS A 45 12.00 -0.95 7.71
C HIS A 45 10.99 -0.98 6.54
N GLY A 46 10.74 0.18 5.91
CA GLY A 46 9.79 0.33 4.81
C GLY A 46 8.34 0.24 5.25
N PHE A 47 7.41 0.53 4.32
CA PHE A 47 5.97 0.49 4.60
C PHE A 47 5.50 -0.85 5.17
N LEU A 48 6.09 -1.94 4.67
CA LEU A 48 5.68 -3.30 5.00
C LEU A 48 5.78 -3.65 6.49
N MET A 49 6.80 -3.10 7.15
CA MET A 49 7.14 -3.41 8.54
C MET A 49 6.90 -2.21 9.45
N SER A 50 6.32 -1.14 8.92
CA SER A 50 5.98 0.03 9.72
C SER A 50 4.82 -0.30 10.65
N THR A 51 4.92 0.20 11.88
CA THR A 51 3.92 0.03 12.93
C THR A 51 2.99 1.23 13.04
N HIS A 52 3.07 2.18 12.10
CA HIS A 52 2.25 3.38 12.11
C HIS A 52 0.77 3.06 11.80
N ASP A 53 -0.16 3.69 12.53
CA ASP A 53 -1.62 3.44 12.45
C ASP A 53 -2.16 3.51 11.01
N ASN A 54 -1.63 4.43 10.20
CA ASN A 54 -2.00 4.57 8.80
C ASN A 54 -1.79 3.29 7.95
N ILE A 55 -0.83 2.42 8.29
CA ILE A 55 -0.65 1.13 7.59
C ILE A 55 -1.87 0.23 7.81
N TYR A 56 -2.43 0.22 9.03
CA TYR A 56 -3.57 -0.63 9.35
C TYR A 56 -4.82 -0.16 8.62
N ILE A 57 -5.05 1.14 8.57
CA ILE A 57 -6.18 1.73 7.83
C ILE A 57 -6.05 1.42 6.32
N LEU A 58 -4.85 1.58 5.75
CA LEU A 58 -4.63 1.28 4.33
C LEU A 58 -4.74 -0.22 4.04
N SER A 59 -4.27 -1.08 4.94
CA SER A 59 -4.40 -2.54 4.79
C SER A 59 -5.86 -2.98 4.78
N ASP A 60 -6.72 -2.36 5.59
CA ASP A 60 -8.15 -2.68 5.64
C ASP A 60 -8.91 -2.17 4.40
N GLU A 61 -8.64 -0.92 3.98
CA GLU A 61 -9.27 -0.34 2.78
C GLU A 61 -8.86 -1.05 1.47
N LEU A 62 -7.67 -1.68 1.44
CA LEU A 62 -7.10 -2.32 0.26
C LEU A 62 -7.11 -3.84 0.33
N GLN A 63 -7.85 -4.43 1.27
CA GLN A 63 -7.87 -5.90 1.45
C GLN A 63 -8.37 -6.65 0.20
N ASP A 64 -9.31 -6.05 -0.54
CA ASP A 64 -9.91 -6.64 -1.74
C ASP A 64 -9.02 -6.55 -2.99
N ASP A 65 -7.94 -5.75 -2.94
CA ASP A 65 -7.00 -5.59 -4.05
C ASP A 65 -6.05 -6.79 -4.19
N ALA A 66 -6.18 -7.82 -3.34
CA ALA A 66 -5.40 -9.05 -3.33
C ALA A 66 -3.88 -8.80 -3.25
N HIS A 67 -3.48 -7.84 -2.42
CA HIS A 67 -2.08 -7.51 -2.23
C HIS A 67 -1.29 -8.62 -1.52
N SER A 68 -0.14 -8.98 -2.08
CA SER A 68 0.95 -9.55 -1.30
C SER A 68 1.61 -8.45 -0.47
N GLY A 69 2.31 -8.80 0.59
CA GLY A 69 3.08 -7.83 1.37
C GLY A 69 4.05 -7.01 0.50
N CYS A 70 4.68 -7.66 -0.48
CA CYS A 70 5.59 -7.01 -1.41
C CYS A 70 4.84 -6.05 -2.34
N SER A 71 3.72 -6.47 -2.94
CA SER A 71 2.98 -5.61 -3.86
C SER A 71 2.37 -4.41 -3.15
N PHE A 72 1.86 -4.56 -1.92
CA PHE A 72 1.41 -3.45 -1.08
C PHE A 72 2.51 -2.40 -0.87
N ALA A 73 3.71 -2.85 -0.45
CA ALA A 73 4.83 -1.95 -0.20
C ALA A 73 5.29 -1.22 -1.47
N CYS A 74 5.32 -1.92 -2.62
CA CYS A 74 5.61 -1.32 -3.91
C CYS A 74 4.57 -0.27 -4.30
N THR A 75 3.29 -0.58 -4.16
CA THR A 75 2.18 0.35 -4.45
C THR A 75 2.29 1.63 -3.62
N LEU A 76 2.58 1.53 -2.32
CA LEU A 76 2.77 2.70 -1.47
C LEU A 76 4.01 3.51 -1.83
N ARG A 77 5.09 2.88 -2.32
CA ARG A 77 6.26 3.61 -2.86
C ARG A 77 5.95 4.35 -4.15
N VAL A 78 5.10 3.80 -5.01
CA VAL A 78 4.60 4.52 -6.20
C VAL A 78 3.75 5.72 -5.77
N CYS A 79 2.83 5.52 -4.82
CA CYS A 79 2.03 6.60 -4.25
C CYS A 79 2.90 7.71 -3.65
N GLN A 80 3.92 7.35 -2.89
CA GLN A 80 4.91 8.29 -2.35
C GLN A 80 5.58 9.10 -3.46
N SER A 81 6.10 8.44 -4.51
CA SER A 81 6.73 9.15 -5.63
C SER A 81 5.79 10.15 -6.32
N LEU A 82 4.52 9.77 -6.53
CA LEU A 82 3.52 10.65 -7.14
C LEU A 82 3.19 11.84 -6.24
N LEU A 83 3.02 11.62 -4.94
CA LEU A 83 2.72 12.68 -3.98
C LEU A 83 3.91 13.62 -3.76
N THR A 84 5.14 13.12 -3.77
CA THR A 84 6.34 13.97 -3.74
C THR A 84 6.41 14.87 -4.96
N LYS A 85 6.15 14.33 -6.16
CA LYS A 85 6.09 15.15 -7.39
C LYS A 85 4.96 16.18 -7.33
N GLU A 86 3.80 15.81 -6.78
CA GLU A 86 2.70 16.74 -6.55
C GLU A 86 3.12 17.88 -5.62
N HIS A 87 3.71 17.53 -4.47
CA HIS A 87 4.16 18.49 -3.47
C HIS A 87 5.22 19.45 -4.01
N ASN A 88 6.14 18.94 -4.84
CA ASN A 88 7.17 19.74 -5.49
C ASN A 88 6.67 20.52 -6.72
N ASN A 89 5.39 20.41 -7.09
CA ASN A 89 4.80 20.94 -8.32
C ASN A 89 5.49 20.44 -9.62
N GLU A 90 6.07 19.24 -9.57
CA GLU A 90 6.71 18.57 -10.71
C GLU A 90 5.71 17.80 -11.59
N LEU A 91 4.48 17.60 -11.10
CA LEU A 91 3.35 17.15 -11.92
C LEU A 91 2.85 18.33 -12.76
N ILE A 92 3.62 18.73 -13.78
CA ILE A 92 3.18 19.73 -14.74
C ILE A 92 1.99 19.15 -15.52
N VAL A 93 0.81 19.71 -15.26
CA VAL A 93 -0.38 19.54 -16.08
C VAL A 93 -0.17 20.42 -17.31
N GLU A 94 0.16 19.81 -18.45
CA GLU A 94 -0.14 20.43 -19.74
C GLU A 94 -1.65 20.36 -19.92
N ASP A 95 -2.33 21.42 -19.50
CA ASP A 95 -3.61 21.92 -20.03
C ASP A 95 -3.74 23.39 -19.58
N ILE A 96 -2.94 24.26 -20.20
CA ILE A 96 -3.22 25.70 -20.21
C ILE A 96 -4.02 25.97 -21.49
N GLU A 97 -5.35 25.91 -21.39
CA GLU A 97 -6.23 26.70 -22.25
C GLU A 97 -7.32 27.39 -21.40
N ASN A 98 -7.04 28.66 -21.09
CA ASN A 98 -7.90 29.84 -20.91
C ASN A 98 -9.10 29.91 -19.92
N GLU A 99 -8.97 30.93 -19.05
CA GLU A 99 -9.96 31.94 -18.62
C GLU A 99 -11.22 31.46 -17.85
N SER A 100 -11.63 32.01 -16.70
CA SER A 100 -11.51 33.37 -16.16
C SER A 100 -11.99 33.41 -14.70
N ASN A 101 -11.55 34.46 -13.98
CA ASN A 101 -12.00 34.98 -12.67
C ASN A 101 -13.27 34.40 -12.02
N GLU A 102 -13.20 34.02 -10.73
CA GLU A 102 -13.82 34.76 -9.60
C GLU A 102 -13.47 34.15 -8.22
N THR A 103 -13.30 35.06 -7.25
CA THR A 103 -13.07 35.07 -5.79
C THR A 103 -13.08 33.80 -4.90
N PRO A 104 -12.38 33.82 -3.73
CA PRO A 104 -12.32 32.69 -2.81
C PRO A 104 -13.54 32.66 -1.87
N GLU A 105 -14.42 31.69 -2.03
CA GLU A 105 -15.36 31.31 -0.97
C GLU A 105 -14.70 30.35 0.02
N THR A 106 -14.49 30.85 1.23
CA THR A 106 -14.13 30.10 2.42
C THR A 106 -15.26 29.13 2.79
N ASN A 107 -15.08 27.83 2.51
CA ASN A 107 -15.91 26.80 3.10
C ASN A 107 -15.19 26.17 4.30
N ASN A 108 -15.72 26.53 5.47
CA ASN A 108 -15.43 25.92 6.76
C ASN A 108 -15.65 24.40 6.68
N LEU A 109 -14.57 23.63 6.82
CA LEU A 109 -14.66 22.21 7.15
C LEU A 109 -14.37 22.06 8.64
N GLU A 110 -15.41 21.74 9.40
CA GLU A 110 -15.28 21.33 10.80
C GLU A 110 -14.33 20.12 10.92
N PRO A 111 -13.51 20.05 11.98
CA PRO A 111 -12.66 18.90 12.21
C PRO A 111 -13.51 17.74 12.70
N ILE A 112 -13.82 16.78 11.83
CA ILE A 112 -14.32 15.46 12.26
C ILE A 112 -13.15 14.72 12.88
N ASN A 113 -12.88 15.03 14.14
CA ASN A 113 -11.96 14.29 14.98
C ASN A 113 -12.71 13.10 15.57
N LYS A 114 -12.98 12.08 14.74
CA LYS A 114 -13.40 10.76 15.23
C LYS A 114 -12.16 9.88 15.29
N LYS A 115 -11.55 9.80 16.48
CA LYS A 115 -10.77 8.62 16.86
C LYS A 115 -11.68 7.40 16.69
N ILE A 116 -11.44 6.61 15.66
CA ILE A 116 -12.03 5.28 15.56
C ILE A 116 -11.29 4.45 16.62
N ALA A 117 -12.04 3.93 17.60
CA ALA A 117 -11.50 3.02 18.58
C ALA A 117 -11.11 1.72 17.87
N ILE A 118 -9.84 1.35 17.97
CA ILE A 118 -9.15 0.23 17.28
C ILE A 118 -9.63 -1.14 17.77
N GLU A 119 -10.67 -1.20 18.60
CA GLU A 119 -11.00 -2.38 19.41
C GLU A 119 -11.73 -3.50 18.64
N ASP A 120 -12.12 -3.29 17.38
CA ASP A 120 -12.94 -4.24 16.61
C ASP A 120 -12.28 -4.86 15.36
N ILE A 121 -10.97 -4.66 15.14
CA ILE A 121 -10.28 -5.30 14.01
C ILE A 121 -9.77 -6.68 14.44
N ASP A 122 -10.47 -7.74 14.01
CA ASP A 122 -10.07 -9.13 14.27
C ASP A 122 -8.88 -9.51 13.38
N HIS A 123 -7.67 -9.20 13.86
CA HIS A 123 -6.44 -9.54 13.17
C HIS A 123 -6.14 -11.04 13.29
N GLU A 124 -6.15 -11.75 12.16
CA GLU A 124 -5.67 -13.13 12.09
C GLU A 124 -4.20 -13.17 12.54
N LYS A 125 -3.95 -13.82 13.69
CA LYS A 125 -2.62 -13.86 14.31
C LYS A 125 -1.70 -14.78 13.51
N ILE A 126 -0.48 -14.31 13.23
CA ILE A 126 0.57 -15.14 12.63
C ILE A 126 0.84 -16.35 13.54
N LYS A 127 0.92 -17.56 12.98
CA LYS A 127 1.25 -18.74 13.77
C LYS A 127 2.71 -18.68 14.23
N GLY A 128 2.95 -18.98 15.51
CA GLY A 128 4.29 -19.25 16.06
C GLY A 128 5.01 -18.10 16.78
N SER A 129 4.63 -16.83 16.56
CA SER A 129 5.37 -15.69 17.14
C SER A 129 4.58 -14.81 18.11
N GLY A 130 3.24 -14.87 18.06
CA GLY A 130 2.38 -13.91 18.77
C GLY A 130 2.44 -12.48 18.22
N LYS A 131 3.11 -12.25 17.08
CA LYS A 131 3.16 -10.95 16.40
C LYS A 131 2.02 -10.82 15.41
N VAL A 132 1.46 -9.61 15.29
CA VAL A 132 0.47 -9.26 14.27
C VAL A 132 1.23 -8.77 13.05
N TYR A 133 0.88 -9.29 11.87
CA TYR A 133 1.34 -8.76 10.59
C TYR A 133 0.11 -8.36 9.80
N ASN A 134 0.05 -7.09 9.42
CA ASN A 134 -1.21 -6.41 9.14
C ASN A 134 -1.91 -6.94 7.88
N LEU A 135 -1.11 -7.39 6.91
CA LEU A 135 -1.60 -7.98 5.66
C LEU A 135 -1.74 -9.50 5.74
N TYR A 136 -1.50 -10.12 6.90
CA TYR A 136 -1.51 -11.58 7.01
C TYR A 136 -2.84 -12.15 6.52
N GLY A 137 -3.98 -11.59 6.95
CA GLY A 137 -5.30 -12.03 6.53
C GLY A 137 -5.55 -11.94 5.01
N ALA A 138 -4.98 -10.93 4.35
CA ALA A 138 -5.14 -10.65 2.92
C ALA A 138 -4.16 -11.42 2.02
N MET A 139 -3.14 -12.06 2.59
CA MET A 139 -2.16 -12.86 1.85
C MET A 139 -2.74 -14.19 1.35
N ASP A 140 -2.28 -14.63 0.18
CA ASP A 140 -2.48 -16.02 -0.23
C ASP A 140 -1.73 -17.00 0.70
N GLU A 141 -2.08 -18.28 0.61
CA GLU A 141 -1.53 -19.34 1.47
C GLU A 141 -0.01 -19.52 1.39
N HIS A 142 0.62 -19.21 0.26
CA HIS A 142 2.08 -19.34 0.12
C HIS A 142 2.77 -18.19 0.84
N ASN A 143 2.27 -16.98 0.65
CA ASN A 143 2.75 -15.77 1.33
C ASN A 143 2.50 -15.83 2.84
N LYS A 144 1.35 -16.37 3.29
CA LYS A 144 1.08 -16.63 4.72
C LYS A 144 2.14 -17.54 5.35
N LYS A 145 2.48 -18.67 4.69
CA LYS A 145 3.51 -19.61 5.20
C LYS A 145 4.91 -19.00 5.24
N ALA A 146 5.28 -18.21 4.24
CA ALA A 146 6.55 -17.49 4.26
C ALA A 146 6.60 -16.49 5.44
N MET A 147 5.49 -15.81 5.72
CA MET A 147 5.36 -14.91 6.87
C MET A 147 5.41 -15.65 8.21
N ASP A 148 4.78 -16.83 8.32
CA ASP A 148 4.88 -17.69 9.52
C ASP A 148 6.34 -18.07 9.83
N VAL A 149 7.11 -18.43 8.79
CA VAL A 149 8.55 -18.73 8.91
C VAL A 149 9.32 -17.48 9.29
N ALA A 150 9.04 -16.32 8.68
CA ALA A 150 9.68 -15.06 9.00
C ALA A 150 9.47 -14.67 10.46
N ALA A 151 8.25 -14.81 10.95
CA ALA A 151 7.88 -14.43 12.30
C ALA A 151 8.48 -15.38 13.36
N SER A 152 8.63 -16.66 13.02
CA SER A 152 9.16 -17.69 13.93
C SER A 152 10.69 -17.76 13.92
N TYR A 153 11.32 -17.58 12.76
CA TYR A 153 12.74 -17.90 12.53
C TYR A 153 13.54 -16.78 11.83
N GLY A 154 12.93 -15.62 11.61
CA GLY A 154 13.56 -14.46 10.97
C GLY A 154 13.49 -14.47 9.44
N MET A 155 13.77 -13.31 8.84
CA MET A 155 13.64 -13.06 7.39
C MET A 155 14.56 -13.94 6.54
N ASP A 156 15.78 -14.24 7.00
CA ASP A 156 16.70 -15.11 6.27
C ASP A 156 16.12 -16.53 6.13
N SER A 157 15.46 -17.04 7.16
CA SER A 157 14.79 -18.35 7.14
C SER A 157 13.57 -18.35 6.21
N ALA A 158 12.84 -17.23 6.13
CA ALA A 158 11.73 -17.09 5.20
C ALA A 158 12.22 -17.05 3.74
N PHE A 159 13.29 -16.30 3.48
CA PHE A 159 13.94 -16.29 2.17
C PHE A 159 14.46 -17.69 1.80
N ASP A 160 15.08 -18.39 2.74
CA ASP A 160 15.53 -19.77 2.58
C ASP A 160 14.37 -20.71 2.21
N TYR A 161 13.25 -20.59 2.94
CA TYR A 161 12.00 -21.33 2.68
C TYR A 161 11.46 -21.07 1.27
N MET A 162 11.35 -19.79 0.87
CA MET A 162 10.84 -19.39 -0.45
C MET A 162 11.73 -19.87 -1.61
N THR A 163 13.05 -19.93 -1.39
CA THR A 163 14.03 -20.26 -2.44
C THR A 163 14.53 -21.70 -2.39
N LYS A 164 14.05 -22.52 -1.45
CA LYS A 164 14.48 -23.92 -1.30
C LYS A 164 14.33 -24.73 -2.60
N GLY A 165 13.17 -24.59 -3.26
CA GLY A 165 12.88 -25.30 -4.51
C GLY A 165 13.81 -24.93 -5.67
N ILE A 166 14.32 -23.70 -5.68
CA ILE A 166 15.30 -23.25 -6.67
C ILE A 166 16.65 -23.96 -6.43
N ARG A 167 17.03 -24.15 -5.17
CA ARG A 167 18.33 -24.73 -4.80
C ARG A 167 18.39 -26.24 -5.00
N ASP A 168 17.29 -26.94 -4.75
CA ASP A 168 17.20 -28.39 -4.97
C ASP A 168 16.72 -28.77 -6.38
N GLY A 169 16.40 -27.78 -7.22
CA GLY A 169 16.00 -27.97 -8.61
C GLY A 169 14.55 -28.44 -8.78
N THR A 170 13.73 -28.41 -7.72
CA THR A 170 12.31 -28.79 -7.77
C THR A 170 11.39 -27.65 -8.19
N MET A 171 11.91 -26.42 -8.28
CA MET A 171 11.16 -25.21 -8.64
C MET A 171 12.03 -24.29 -9.49
N ASP A 172 11.48 -23.76 -10.58
CA ASP A 172 12.15 -22.71 -11.35
C ASP A 172 11.87 -21.31 -10.78
N TYR A 173 12.64 -20.32 -11.25
CA TYR A 173 12.49 -18.95 -10.78
C TYR A 173 11.11 -18.36 -11.09
N ALA A 174 10.52 -18.70 -12.25
CA ALA A 174 9.21 -18.18 -12.66
C ALA A 174 8.10 -18.67 -11.72
N THR A 175 8.16 -19.95 -11.35
CA THR A 175 7.25 -20.59 -10.39
C THR A 175 7.42 -19.98 -9.00
N MET A 176 8.66 -19.85 -8.51
CA MET A 176 8.92 -19.19 -7.22
C MET A 176 8.33 -17.78 -7.19
N ARG A 177 8.56 -16.99 -8.25
CA ARG A 177 8.00 -15.65 -8.39
C ARG A 177 6.47 -15.66 -8.45
N SER A 178 5.86 -16.65 -9.08
CA SER A 178 4.40 -16.77 -9.10
C SER A 178 3.81 -17.12 -7.73
N LEU A 179 4.58 -17.77 -6.85
CA LEU A 179 4.12 -18.20 -5.53
C LEU A 179 4.32 -17.14 -4.45
N TYR A 180 5.33 -16.28 -4.58
CA TYR A 180 5.72 -15.35 -3.52
C TYR A 180 5.96 -13.90 -3.98
N GLY A 181 5.77 -13.62 -5.28
CA GLY A 181 6.08 -12.33 -5.92
C GLY A 181 4.89 -11.39 -6.03
#